data_AF-A0A087DQL6-F1
#
_entry.id   AF-A0A087DQL6-F1
#
_cell.length_a   1.000
_cell.length_b   1.000
_cell.length_c   1.000
_cell.angle_alpha   90.00
_cell.angle_beta   90.00
_cell.angle_gamma   90.00
#
_symmetry.space_group_name_H-M   'P 1'
#
loop_
_entity.id
_entity.type
_entity.pdbx_description
1 polymer ?
#
loop_
_entity_poly.entity_id
_entity_poly.type
_entity_poly.pdbx_seq_one_letter_code
_entity_poly.pdbx_strand_id
1 'polypeptide(L)'
;MTRMHGETVTVTYRVDTGERDGGNNPVWREETERVDDVLVKPGADSNASDSTRPEGVTVALTCAFPRAWPYRPLRGAIVTVRGHDYQVVGDPLPADGGLTPTRWNLLAELTDTRG
;
A
#
# COMPACT_ATOMS: atom_id res chain seq x y z
N MET A 1 -14.61 25.95 -2.33
CA MET A 1 -13.81 25.05 -1.49
C MET A 1 -13.66 23.73 -2.23
N THR A 2 -12.50 23.46 -2.83
CA THR A 2 -12.25 22.17 -3.48
C THR A 2 -11.99 21.14 -2.40
N ARG A 3 -12.87 20.14 -2.29
CA ARG A 3 -12.76 19.05 -1.31
C ARG A 3 -11.72 18.06 -1.82
N MET A 4 -10.76 17.65 -0.98
CA MET A 4 -9.90 16.51 -1.31
C MET A 4 -10.78 15.27 -1.54
N HIS A 5 -10.54 14.56 -2.63
CA HIS A 5 -11.19 13.29 -2.97
C HIS A 5 -10.12 12.24 -3.26
N GLY A 6 -10.32 11.01 -2.81
CA GLY A 6 -9.48 9.90 -3.21
C GLY A 6 -9.82 9.35 -4.60
N GLU A 7 -9.02 8.39 -5.04
CA GLU A 7 -9.30 7.52 -6.19
C GLU A 7 -9.51 6.07 -5.74
N THR A 8 -10.08 5.24 -6.61
CA THR A 8 -10.23 3.80 -6.34
C THR A 8 -8.93 3.08 -6.66
N VAL A 9 -8.42 2.32 -5.69
CA VAL A 9 -7.29 1.40 -5.88
C VAL A 9 -7.77 -0.04 -5.76
N THR A 10 -6.96 -0.98 -6.23
CA THR A 10 -7.19 -2.41 -6.01
C THR A 10 -6.11 -2.94 -5.09
N VAL A 11 -6.48 -3.62 -4.02
CA VAL A 11 -5.55 -4.25 -3.08
C VAL A 11 -5.63 -5.77 -3.25
N THR A 12 -4.48 -6.39 -3.48
CA THR A 12 -4.33 -7.85 -3.55
C THR A 12 -3.51 -8.33 -2.36
N TYR A 13 -4.14 -9.12 -1.49
CA TYR A 13 -3.55 -9.71 -0.30
C TYR A 13 -2.91 -11.06 -0.62
N ARG A 14 -1.79 -11.36 0.05
CA ARG A 14 -1.24 -12.73 0.13
C ARG A 14 -1.72 -13.38 1.42
N VAL A 15 -2.60 -14.37 1.30
CA VAL A 15 -3.21 -15.06 2.44
C VAL A 15 -2.62 -16.47 2.54
N ASP A 16 -2.07 -16.84 3.70
CA ASP A 16 -1.63 -18.22 3.96
C ASP A 16 -2.87 -19.12 4.01
N THR A 17 -2.90 -20.14 3.16
CA THR A 17 -4.02 -21.09 3.12
C THR A 17 -4.02 -22.05 4.30
N GLY A 18 -2.90 -22.15 5.03
CA GLY A 18 -2.66 -23.18 6.05
C GLY A 18 -2.15 -24.50 5.46
N GLU A 19 -2.14 -24.64 4.14
CA GLU A 19 -1.60 -25.81 3.45
C GLU A 19 -0.08 -25.70 3.26
N ARG A 20 0.56 -26.86 3.08
CA ARG A 20 2.00 -26.97 2.78
C ARG A 20 2.19 -27.77 1.49
N ASP A 21 3.10 -27.31 0.64
CA ASP A 21 3.47 -28.03 -0.58
C ASP A 21 4.36 -29.25 -0.28
N GLY A 22 4.75 -30.00 -1.31
CA GLY A 22 5.62 -31.18 -1.17
C GLY A 22 7.02 -30.88 -0.62
N GLY A 23 7.43 -29.61 -0.59
CA GLY A 23 8.68 -29.12 0.01
C GLY A 23 8.51 -28.50 1.39
N ASN A 24 7.31 -28.61 2.01
CA ASN A 24 6.94 -28.00 3.28
C ASN A 24 6.92 -26.46 3.28
N ASN A 25 6.75 -25.83 2.11
CA ASN A 25 6.56 -24.38 2.00
C ASN A 25 5.07 -24.02 2.17
N PRO A 26 4.75 -22.84 2.74
CA PRO A 26 3.38 -22.34 2.78
C PRO A 26 2.78 -22.15 1.38
N VAL A 27 1.55 -22.65 1.19
CA VAL A 27 0.76 -22.34 0.01
C VAL A 27 -0.01 -21.04 0.26
N TRP A 28 0.20 -20.06 -0.61
CA TRP A 28 -0.45 -18.74 -0.53
C TRP A 28 -1.57 -18.66 -1.56
N ARG A 29 -2.67 -17.99 -1.20
CA ARG A 29 -3.71 -17.55 -2.13
C ARG A 29 -3.75 -16.03 -2.23
N GLU A 30 -4.28 -15.55 -3.35
CA GLU A 30 -4.53 -14.13 -3.55
C GLU A 30 -5.99 -13.80 -3.29
N GLU A 31 -6.24 -12.74 -2.53
CA GLU A 31 -7.56 -12.14 -2.36
C GLU A 31 -7.51 -10.70 -2.80
N THR A 32 -8.49 -10.25 -3.59
CA THR A 32 -8.50 -8.90 -4.15
C THR A 32 -9.73 -8.13 -3.72
N GLU A 33 -9.56 -6.86 -3.36
CA GLU A 33 -10.66 -5.93 -3.12
C GLU A 33 -10.42 -4.57 -3.77
N ARG A 34 -11.51 -3.86 -4.07
CA ARG A 34 -11.46 -2.45 -4.49
C ARG A 34 -11.66 -1.57 -3.27
N VAL A 35 -10.77 -0.60 -3.08
CA VAL A 35 -10.88 0.38 -2.00
C VAL A 35 -11.04 1.76 -2.62
N ASP A 36 -12.20 2.37 -2.36
CA ASP A 36 -12.53 3.71 -2.80
C ASP A 36 -11.94 4.77 -1.85
N ASP A 37 -11.94 6.02 -2.31
CA ASP A 37 -11.53 7.19 -1.51
C ASP A 37 -10.12 7.00 -0.90
N VAL A 38 -9.14 6.52 -1.68
CA VAL A 38 -7.72 6.46 -1.26
C VAL A 38 -6.99 7.69 -1.80
N LEU A 39 -6.30 8.43 -0.93
CA LEU A 39 -5.42 9.51 -1.42
C LEU A 39 -4.11 8.90 -1.87
N VAL A 40 -3.77 9.08 -3.15
CA VAL A 40 -2.49 8.63 -3.69
C VAL A 40 -1.59 9.84 -3.88
N LYS A 41 -0.49 9.85 -3.14
CA LYS A 41 0.58 10.84 -3.27
C LYS A 41 1.78 10.17 -3.94
N PRO A 42 2.33 10.72 -5.04
CA PRO A 42 3.60 10.22 -5.56
C PRO A 42 4.71 10.40 -4.51
N GLY A 43 5.66 9.47 -4.50
CA GLY A 43 6.93 9.67 -3.79
C GLY A 43 7.63 10.93 -4.29
N ALA A 44 8.66 11.39 -3.58
CA ALA A 44 9.46 12.52 -4.07
C ALA A 44 9.92 12.20 -5.50
N ASP A 45 9.52 13.03 -6.47
CA ASP A 45 9.90 12.86 -7.87
C ASP A 45 11.41 12.60 -7.93
N SER A 46 11.82 11.55 -8.65
CA SER A 46 13.21 11.33 -9.03
C SER A 46 13.74 12.40 -10.01
N ASN A 47 13.14 13.60 -10.04
CA ASN A 47 13.60 14.76 -10.81
C ASN A 47 14.71 15.56 -10.11
N ALA A 48 15.22 15.10 -8.97
CA ALA A 48 16.49 15.59 -8.46
C ALA A 48 17.60 14.78 -9.12
N SER A 49 18.31 15.38 -10.07
CA SER A 49 19.67 14.98 -10.45
C SER A 49 20.54 14.97 -9.20
N ASP A 50 20.52 13.89 -8.43
CA ASP A 50 21.50 13.65 -7.38
C ASP A 50 21.75 12.16 -7.24
N SER A 51 22.70 11.73 -8.07
CA SER A 51 23.48 10.51 -7.90
C SER A 51 24.17 10.57 -6.55
N THR A 52 23.56 10.03 -5.48
CA THR A 52 24.20 9.30 -4.36
C THR A 52 23.10 8.87 -3.36
N ARG A 53 22.55 7.65 -3.49
CA ARG A 53 21.99 6.98 -2.31
C ARG A 53 22.21 5.45 -2.41
N PRO A 54 22.97 4.85 -1.50
CA PRO A 54 23.25 3.41 -1.50
C PRO A 54 21.98 2.63 -1.13
N GLU A 55 21.65 1.60 -1.92
CA GLU A 55 20.76 0.46 -1.63
C GLU A 55 19.63 0.71 -0.59
N GLY A 56 18.69 1.60 -0.93
CA GLY A 56 17.47 1.85 -0.16
C GLY A 56 16.21 1.59 -0.98
N VAL A 57 15.17 1.04 -0.36
CA VAL A 57 13.84 0.89 -1.00
C VAL A 57 13.35 2.27 -1.44
N THR A 58 13.16 2.45 -2.74
CA THR A 58 12.61 3.70 -3.29
C THR A 58 11.10 3.68 -3.09
N VAL A 59 10.57 4.62 -2.30
CA VAL A 59 9.13 4.81 -2.15
C VAL A 59 8.60 5.47 -3.42
N ALA A 60 7.86 4.71 -4.21
CA ALA A 60 7.24 5.17 -5.45
C ALA A 60 5.94 5.95 -5.16
N LEU A 61 5.15 5.51 -4.18
CA LEU A 61 3.88 6.13 -3.81
C LEU A 61 3.66 6.07 -2.29
N THR A 62 2.89 7.01 -1.77
CA THR A 62 2.27 6.94 -0.44
C THR A 62 0.76 6.97 -0.60
N CYS A 63 0.07 5.93 -0.13
CA CYS A 63 -1.39 5.85 -0.13
C CYS A 63 -1.95 6.12 1.27
N ALA A 64 -2.93 7.02 1.37
CA ALA A 64 -3.73 7.18 2.58
C ALA A 64 -5.08 6.47 2.39
N PHE A 65 -5.32 5.42 3.18
CA PHE A 65 -6.58 4.67 3.16
C PHE A 65 -7.64 5.33 4.05
N PRO A 66 -8.92 5.29 3.65
CA PRO A 66 -9.99 5.94 4.38
C PRO A 66 -10.28 5.19 5.69
N ARG A 67 -10.64 5.93 6.74
CA ARG A 67 -10.97 5.34 8.05
C ARG A 67 -12.19 4.42 8.01
N ALA A 68 -13.10 4.66 7.07
CA ALA A 68 -14.30 3.84 6.90
C ALA A 68 -13.99 2.46 6.28
N TRP A 69 -12.82 2.30 5.65
CA TRP A 69 -12.39 1.00 5.15
C TRP A 69 -11.98 0.10 6.34
N PRO A 70 -12.54 -1.12 6.45
CA PRO A 70 -12.20 -2.03 7.53
C PRO A 70 -10.74 -2.47 7.38
N TYR A 71 -9.91 -2.07 8.35
CA TYR A 71 -8.49 -2.37 8.32
C TYR A 71 -8.20 -3.87 8.15
N ARG A 72 -7.32 -4.17 7.20
CA ARG A 72 -6.66 -5.47 7.02
C ARG A 72 -5.14 -5.25 6.98
N PRO A 73 -4.33 -6.16 7.54
CA PRO A 73 -2.87 -6.09 7.40
C PRO A 73 -2.46 -6.02 5.94
N LEU A 74 -1.56 -5.08 5.61
CA LEU A 74 -1.12 -4.83 4.24
C LEU A 74 0.30 -5.38 3.98
N ARG A 75 0.90 -6.06 4.95
CA ARG A 75 2.22 -6.69 4.79
C ARG A 75 2.28 -7.58 3.55
N GLY A 76 3.15 -7.24 2.61
CA GLY A 76 3.33 -8.01 1.37
C GLY A 76 2.14 -7.95 0.41
N ALA A 77 1.16 -7.07 0.66
CA ALA A 77 0.08 -6.81 -0.29
C ALA A 77 0.60 -6.03 -1.50
N ILE A 78 -0.08 -6.22 -2.63
CA ILE A 78 0.10 -5.44 -3.85
C ILE A 78 -1.05 -4.44 -3.94
N VAL A 79 -0.73 -3.18 -4.24
CA VAL A 79 -1.71 -2.13 -4.51
C VAL A 79 -1.58 -1.73 -5.98
N THR A 80 -2.62 -2.00 -6.75
CA THR A 80 -2.73 -1.55 -8.13
C THR A 80 -3.32 -0.14 -8.14
N VAL A 81 -2.51 0.83 -8.55
CA VAL A 81 -2.91 2.23 -8.73
C VAL A 81 -2.82 2.56 -10.21
N ARG A 82 -3.94 2.99 -10.81
CA ARG A 82 -4.00 3.38 -12.24
C ARG A 82 -3.38 2.34 -13.18
N GLY A 83 -3.62 1.06 -12.91
CA GLY A 83 -3.14 -0.08 -13.70
C GLY A 83 -1.67 -0.47 -13.47
N HIS A 84 -0.99 0.13 -12.49
CA HIS A 84 0.40 -0.20 -12.12
C HIS A 84 0.45 -0.82 -10.73
N ASP A 85 1.20 -1.91 -10.60
CA ASP A 85 1.31 -2.68 -9.37
C ASP A 85 2.50 -2.21 -8.52
N TYR A 86 2.19 -1.87 -7.27
CA TYR A 86 3.17 -1.47 -6.28
C TYR A 86 3.10 -2.37 -5.06
N GLN A 87 4.24 -2.69 -4.47
CA GLN A 87 4.30 -3.51 -3.26
C GLN A 87 4.28 -2.62 -2.01
N VAL A 88 3.47 -3.00 -1.03
CA VAL A 88 3.46 -2.34 0.29
C VAL A 88 4.78 -2.58 1.01
N VAL A 89 5.39 -1.49 1.46
CA VAL A 89 6.59 -1.50 2.30
C VAL A 89 6.18 -1.68 3.76
N GLY A 90 6.78 -2.68 4.42
CA GLY A 90 6.52 -2.96 5.84
C GLY A 90 5.11 -3.50 6.10
N ASP A 91 4.49 -3.01 7.17
CA ASP A 91 3.14 -3.40 7.59
C ASP A 91 2.47 -2.20 8.28
N PRO A 92 1.85 -1.32 7.49
CA PRO A 92 1.36 -0.05 7.99
C PRO A 92 0.19 -0.29 8.95
N LEU A 93 0.20 0.49 10.04
CA LEU A 93 -0.83 0.47 11.07
C LEU A 93 -1.66 1.75 10.99
N PRO A 94 -2.99 1.65 11.17
CA PRO A 94 -3.83 2.85 11.26
C PRO A 94 -3.40 3.70 12.46
N ALA A 95 -3.41 5.02 12.31
CA ALA A 95 -3.22 5.94 13.40
C ALA A 95 -4.33 5.75 14.45
N ASP A 96 -3.92 5.44 15.67
CA ASP A 96 -4.78 5.29 16.86
C ASP A 96 -4.45 6.37 17.90
N GLY A 97 -5.34 6.62 18.85
CA GLY A 97 -5.15 7.63 19.92
C GLY A 97 -6.17 8.77 19.94
N GLY A 98 -7.37 8.57 19.39
CA GLY A 98 -8.50 9.50 19.56
C GLY A 98 -8.41 10.83 18.80
N LEU A 99 -7.31 11.11 18.09
CA LEU A 99 -7.18 12.27 17.20
C LEU A 99 -7.81 11.96 15.84
N THR A 100 -8.92 12.63 15.52
CA THR A 100 -9.70 12.43 14.28
C THR A 100 -9.79 13.67 13.39
N PRO A 101 -8.69 14.31 12.96
CA PRO A 101 -8.80 15.51 12.15
C PRO A 101 -9.22 15.25 10.69
N THR A 102 -9.05 14.03 10.16
CA THR A 102 -9.20 13.74 8.71
C THR A 102 -9.99 12.45 8.41
N ARG A 103 -10.40 12.29 7.14
CA ARG A 103 -11.11 11.09 6.61
C ARG A 103 -10.23 9.86 6.39
N TRP A 104 -8.91 10.04 6.41
CA TRP A 104 -7.89 9.01 6.17
C TRP A 104 -7.04 8.83 7.41
N ASN A 105 -6.71 7.59 7.77
CA ASN A 105 -5.96 7.31 9.00
C ASN A 105 -4.88 6.22 8.85
N LEU A 106 -4.75 5.59 7.69
CA LEU A 106 -3.71 4.59 7.43
C LEU A 106 -2.84 5.08 6.28
N LEU A 107 -1.55 5.23 6.52
CA LEU A 107 -0.57 5.59 5.51
C LEU A 107 0.25 4.35 5.13
N ALA A 108 0.17 3.95 3.87
CA ALA A 108 0.96 2.86 3.30
C ALA A 108 1.98 3.43 2.31
N GLU A 109 3.26 3.15 2.53
CA GLU A 109 4.31 3.41 1.55
C GLU A 109 4.40 2.25 0.59
N LEU A 110 4.52 2.55 -0.70
CA LEU A 110 4.56 1.57 -1.77
C LEU A 110 5.86 1.72 -2.57
N THR A 111 6.45 0.61 -2.98
CA THR A 111 7.62 0.56 -3.86
C THR A 111 7.24 -0.09 -5.20
N ASP A 112 7.94 0.27 -6.28
CA ASP A 112 7.69 -0.33 -7.59
C ASP A 112 8.10 -1.81 -7.56
N THR A 113 7.27 -2.67 -8.14
CA THR A 113 7.56 -4.11 -8.24
C THR A 113 8.69 -4.41 -9.23
N ARG A 114 9.08 -3.44 -10.08
CA ARG A 114 10.09 -3.59 -11.14
C ARG A 114 11.49 -3.12 -10.78
N GLY A 115 11.70 -2.49 -9.62
CA GLY A 115 13.02 -2.00 -9.17
C GLY A 115 13.48 -0.73 -9.84
#